data_AF-A0A0L6J719-F1
#
_entry.id   AF-A0A0L6J719-F1
#
_cell.length_a   1.000
_cell.length_b   1.000
_cell.length_c   1.000
_cell.angle_alpha   90.00
_cell.angle_beta   90.00
_cell.angle_gamma   90.00
#
_symmetry.space_group_name_H-M   'P 1'
#
loop_
_entity.id
_entity.type
_entity.pdbx_description
1 polymer ?
#
loop_
_entity_poly.entity_id
_entity_poly.type
_entity_poly.pdbx_seq_one_letter_code
_entity_poly.pdbx_strand_id
1 'polypeptide(L)'
;MRARGVSTLAKLGLAAACALGLAACVTPQERHAMDGNQCYAFGFEPGTDAFAQCMMDLHQQRALTQANRDLYWQSHFAEQTRRREAQQDLYKQMSLQRSGDTRFPVCGAASDGGMDRRTMTWFGPNCRAR
;
A
#
# COMPACT_ATOMS: atom_id res chain seq x y z
N MET A 1 -20.51 -30.23 2.52
CA MET A 1 -19.31 -29.89 3.31
C MET A 1 -18.17 -30.80 2.87
N ARG A 2 -17.07 -30.28 2.33
CA ARG A 2 -15.86 -31.06 2.03
C ARG A 2 -14.67 -30.24 2.54
N ALA A 3 -14.20 -30.57 3.74
CA ALA A 3 -12.99 -29.98 4.29
C ALA A 3 -11.82 -30.41 3.40
N ARG A 4 -11.32 -29.49 2.56
CA ARG A 4 -10.09 -29.69 1.81
C ARG A 4 -8.94 -29.65 2.83
N GLY A 5 -8.43 -30.82 3.21
CA GLY A 5 -7.23 -30.91 4.02
C GLY A 5 -6.08 -30.17 3.33
N VAL A 6 -5.47 -29.22 4.02
CA VAL A 6 -4.32 -28.47 3.52
C VAL A 6 -3.18 -29.45 3.26
N SER A 7 -2.69 -29.50 2.02
CA SER A 7 -1.56 -30.32 1.59
C SER A 7 -0.34 -30.09 2.49
N THR A 8 0.38 -31.16 2.85
CA THR A 8 1.60 -31.11 3.66
C THR A 8 2.66 -30.19 3.05
N LEU A 9 2.72 -30.10 1.71
CA LEU A 9 3.61 -29.18 0.99
C LEU A 9 3.20 -27.72 1.19
N ALA A 10 1.89 -27.43 1.21
CA ALA A 10 1.40 -26.08 1.49
C ALA A 10 1.67 -25.67 2.94
N LYS A 11 1.60 -26.62 3.89
CA LYS A 11 1.97 -26.38 5.30
C LYS A 11 3.47 -26.09 5.45
N LEU A 12 4.32 -26.87 4.79
CA LEU A 12 5.77 -26.66 4.80
C LEU A 12 6.18 -25.35 4.12
N GLY A 13 5.54 -25.00 3.00
CA GLY A 13 5.77 -23.72 2.32
C GLY A 13 5.40 -22.51 3.17
N LEU A 14 4.26 -22.56 3.88
CA LEU A 14 3.87 -21.50 4.80
C LEU A 14 4.83 -21.39 5.99
N ALA A 15 5.25 -22.51 6.58
CA ALA A 15 6.21 -22.53 7.68
C ALA A 15 7.57 -21.94 7.28
N ALA A 16 8.06 -22.27 6.08
CA ALA A 16 9.30 -21.72 5.54
C ALA A 16 9.19 -20.20 5.29
N ALA A 17 8.06 -19.73 4.73
CA ALA A 17 7.82 -18.31 4.53
C ALA A 17 7.76 -17.53 5.86
N CYS A 18 7.11 -18.09 6.88
CA CYS A 18 7.09 -17.50 8.23
C CYS A 18 8.49 -17.43 8.85
N ALA A 19 9.29 -18.51 8.74
CA ALA A 19 10.65 -18.53 9.29
C ALA A 19 11.57 -17.48 8.61
N LEU A 20 11.44 -17.30 7.29
CA LEU A 20 12.19 -16.28 6.54
C LEU A 20 11.72 -14.86 6.88
N GLY A 21 10.42 -14.66 7.11
CA GLY A 21 9.87 -13.35 7.49
C GLY A 21 10.36 -12.85 8.86
N LEU A 22 10.59 -13.75 9.82
CA LEU A 22 11.08 -13.41 11.15
C LEU A 22 12.55 -12.93 11.14
N ALA A 23 13.35 -13.37 10.18
CA ALA A 23 14.75 -12.95 10.03
C ALA A 23 14.91 -11.49 9.53
N ALA A 24 13.81 -10.85 9.08
CA ALA A 24 13.85 -9.48 8.57
C ALA A 24 13.67 -8.39 9.66
N CYS A 25 13.35 -8.79 10.89
CA CYS A 25 13.20 -7.86 12.00
C CYS A 25 14.58 -7.57 12.61
N VAL A 26 15.08 -6.35 12.43
CA VAL A 26 16.28 -5.87 13.13
C VAL A 26 15.89 -4.81 14.15
N THR A 27 16.35 -4.97 15.39
CA THR A 27 16.13 -3.99 16.46
C THR A 27 17.00 -2.75 16.27
N PRO A 28 16.67 -1.61 16.91
CA PRO A 28 17.53 -0.43 16.87
C PRO A 28 18.95 -0.68 17.38
N GLN A 29 19.09 -1.52 18.42
CA GLN A 29 20.38 -1.86 19.02
C GLN A 29 21.23 -2.72 18.07
N GLU A 30 20.64 -3.76 17.47
CA GLU A 30 21.32 -4.59 16.48
C GLU A 30 21.73 -3.75 15.27
N ARG A 31 20.86 -2.85 14.82
CA ARG A 31 21.17 -1.93 13.73
C ARG A 31 22.34 -1.02 14.08
N HIS A 32 22.36 -0.44 15.27
CA HIS A 32 23.47 0.38 15.74
C HIS A 32 24.78 -0.42 15.80
N ALA A 33 24.74 -1.69 16.23
CA ALA A 33 25.91 -2.57 16.20
C ALA A 33 26.38 -2.88 14.77
N MET A 34 25.45 -3.13 13.84
CA MET A 34 25.76 -3.33 12.42
C MET A 34 26.42 -2.10 11.80
N ASP A 35 25.90 -0.91 12.10
CA ASP A 35 26.48 0.36 11.64
C ASP A 35 27.88 0.56 12.22
N GLY A 36 28.07 0.27 13.50
CA GLY A 36 29.36 0.35 14.16
C GLY A 36 30.38 -0.58 13.50
N ASN A 37 29.99 -1.82 13.19
CA ASN A 37 30.83 -2.77 12.47
C ASN A 37 31.15 -2.29 11.04
N GLN A 38 30.18 -1.66 10.36
CA GLN A 38 30.37 -1.13 9.02
C GLN A 38 31.36 0.05 9.03
N CYS A 39 31.22 1.00 9.95
CA CYS A 39 32.15 2.11 10.11
C CYS A 39 33.56 1.64 10.50
N TYR A 40 33.65 0.65 11.40
CA TYR A 40 34.93 0.01 11.72
C TYR A 40 35.57 -0.64 10.50
N ALA A 41 34.80 -1.37 9.67
CA ALA A 41 35.29 -2.00 8.45
C ALA A 41 35.75 -0.99 7.39
N PHE A 42 35.22 0.23 7.40
CA PHE A 42 35.71 1.33 6.57
C PHE A 42 37.02 1.96 7.09
N GLY A 43 37.49 1.54 8.27
CA GLY A 43 38.74 2.00 8.88
C GLY A 43 38.58 3.16 9.87
N PHE A 44 37.35 3.47 10.28
CA PHE A 44 37.13 4.47 11.32
C PHE A 44 37.38 3.87 12.71
N GLU A 45 38.22 4.53 13.50
CA GLU A 45 38.54 4.11 14.88
C GLU A 45 37.39 4.47 15.83
N PRO A 46 36.81 3.50 16.59
CA PRO A 46 35.76 3.79 17.56
C PRO A 46 36.18 4.83 18.59
N GLY A 47 35.23 5.70 18.98
CA GLY A 47 35.49 6.78 19.94
C GLY A 47 36.12 8.04 19.33
N THR A 48 36.31 8.08 18.01
CA THR A 48 36.74 9.29 17.29
C THR A 48 35.57 10.04 16.66
N ASP A 49 35.76 11.33 16.38
CA ASP A 49 34.78 12.15 15.67
C ASP A 49 34.49 11.61 14.27
N ALA A 50 35.50 11.03 13.60
CA ALA A 50 35.34 10.44 12.28
C ALA A 50 34.41 9.21 12.32
N PHE A 51 34.49 8.39 13.37
CA PHE A 51 33.58 7.27 13.57
C PHE A 51 32.16 7.75 13.89
N ALA A 52 32.01 8.76 14.75
CA ALA A 52 30.72 9.35 15.05
C ALA A 52 30.06 9.93 13.79
N GLN A 53 30.83 10.59 12.94
CA GLN A 53 30.35 11.12 11.65
C GLN A 53 29.86 10.01 10.73
N CYS A 54 30.63 8.92 10.58
CA CYS A 54 30.21 7.77 9.77
C CYS A 54 28.86 7.19 10.25
N MET A 55 28.71 7.02 11.57
CA MET A 55 27.47 6.52 12.18
C MET A 55 26.29 7.45 11.88
N MET A 56 26.49 8.76 12.02
CA MET A 56 25.48 9.78 11.72
C MET A 56 25.08 9.78 10.24
N ASP A 57 26.05 9.68 9.33
CA ASP A 57 25.79 9.63 7.89
C ASP A 57 24.95 8.41 7.50
N LEU A 58 25.28 7.22 8.03
CA LEU A 58 24.50 6.00 7.80
C LEU A 58 23.07 6.14 8.33
N HIS A 59 22.90 6.73 9.51
CA HIS A 59 21.58 7.01 10.07
C HIS A 59 20.76 7.94 9.16
N GLN A 60 21.37 9.03 8.72
CA GLN A 60 20.72 10.03 7.89
C GLN A 60 20.36 9.48 6.51
N GLN A 61 21.24 8.69 5.88
CA GLN A 61 20.95 8.01 4.61
C GLN A 61 19.72 7.10 4.69
N ARG A 62 19.56 6.38 5.81
CA ARG A 62 18.36 5.56 6.03
C ARG A 62 17.12 6.40 6.22
N ALA A 63 17.19 7.48 7.01
CA ALA A 63 16.07 8.39 7.20
C ALA A 63 15.61 8.99 5.86
N LEU A 64 16.56 9.42 5.01
CA LEU A 64 16.29 9.91 3.66
C LEU A 64 15.66 8.83 2.76
N THR A 65 16.18 7.61 2.81
CA THR A 65 15.61 6.49 2.04
C THR A 65 14.18 6.17 2.45
N GLN A 66 13.89 6.22 3.76
CA GLN A 66 12.53 6.02 4.29
C GLN A 66 11.60 7.16 3.86
N ALA A 67 12.02 8.42 4.06
CA ALA A 67 11.24 9.59 3.64
C ALA A 67 10.94 9.59 2.12
N ASN A 68 11.91 9.22 1.29
CA ASN A 68 11.72 9.09 -0.16
C ASN A 68 10.72 8.00 -0.52
N ARG A 69 10.78 6.85 0.17
CA ARG A 69 9.79 5.78 -0.02
C ARG A 69 8.40 6.24 0.38
N ASP A 70 8.26 6.92 1.51
CA ASP A 70 6.96 7.41 1.99
C ASP A 70 6.37 8.45 1.03
N LEU A 71 7.19 9.35 0.50
CA LEU A 71 6.76 10.32 -0.52
C LEU A 71 6.30 9.64 -1.81
N TYR A 72 7.07 8.65 -2.29
CA TYR A 72 6.67 7.83 -3.44
C TYR A 72 5.32 7.15 -3.18
N TRP A 73 5.13 6.56 -1.99
CA TRP A 73 3.86 5.93 -1.62
C TRP A 73 2.72 6.96 -1.52
N GLN A 74 2.94 8.17 -1.00
CA GLN A 74 1.90 9.19 -0.98
C GLN A 74 1.47 9.64 -2.38
N SER A 75 2.44 9.85 -3.28
CA SER A 75 2.18 10.34 -4.64
C SER A 75 1.35 9.37 -5.48
N HIS A 76 1.69 8.07 -5.50
CA HIS A 76 0.95 7.11 -6.33
C HIS A 76 -0.46 6.85 -5.80
N PHE A 77 -0.68 6.85 -4.48
CA PHE A 77 -2.03 6.72 -3.92
C PHE A 77 -2.87 7.96 -4.21
N ALA A 78 -2.29 9.17 -4.12
CA ALA A 78 -3.00 10.40 -4.44
C ALA A 78 -3.48 10.44 -5.90
N GLU A 79 -2.66 9.97 -6.86
CA GLU A 79 -3.09 9.87 -8.25
C GLU A 79 -4.20 8.82 -8.47
N GLN A 80 -4.06 7.64 -7.86
CA GLN A 80 -5.09 6.60 -7.95
C GLN A 80 -6.43 7.07 -7.39
N THR A 81 -6.43 7.75 -6.24
CA THR A 81 -7.63 8.34 -5.63
C THR A 81 -8.28 9.35 -6.57
N ARG A 82 -7.51 10.29 -7.13
CA ARG A 82 -8.03 11.27 -8.10
C ARG A 82 -8.67 10.62 -9.32
N ARG A 83 -8.04 9.57 -9.89
CA ARG A 83 -8.59 8.84 -11.05
C ARG A 83 -9.90 8.14 -10.68
N ARG A 84 -9.98 7.51 -9.51
CA ARG A 84 -11.20 6.84 -9.03
C ARG A 84 -12.34 7.84 -8.80
N GLU A 85 -12.05 8.98 -8.20
CA GLU A 85 -13.03 10.05 -7.98
C GLU A 85 -13.57 10.60 -9.32
N ALA A 86 -12.69 10.94 -10.26
CA ALA A 86 -13.09 11.42 -11.58
C ALA A 86 -13.95 10.38 -12.34
N GLN A 87 -13.62 9.09 -12.23
CA GLN A 87 -14.41 8.03 -12.83
C GLN A 87 -15.80 7.89 -12.18
N GLN A 88 -15.87 8.02 -10.85
CA GLN A 88 -17.15 8.02 -10.14
C GLN A 88 -18.03 9.21 -10.54
N ASP A 89 -17.46 10.41 -10.64
CA ASP A 89 -18.18 11.62 -11.07
C ASP A 89 -18.71 11.48 -12.49
N LEU A 90 -17.90 10.93 -13.40
CA LEU A 90 -18.36 10.60 -14.75
C LEU A 90 -19.55 9.63 -14.71
N TYR A 91 -19.48 8.57 -13.90
CA TYR A 91 -20.56 7.59 -13.81
C TYR A 91 -21.83 8.18 -13.21
N LYS A 92 -21.71 9.06 -12.21
CA LYS A 92 -22.84 9.83 -11.68
C LYS A 92 -23.52 10.62 -12.79
N GLN A 93 -22.77 11.44 -13.51
CA GLN A 93 -23.30 12.28 -14.59
C GLN A 93 -23.97 11.44 -15.69
N MET A 94 -23.33 10.35 -16.13
CA MET A 94 -23.90 9.47 -17.15
C MET A 94 -25.23 8.83 -16.70
N SER A 95 -25.31 8.35 -15.45
CA SER A 95 -26.56 7.76 -14.94
C SER A 95 -27.68 8.80 -14.82
N LEU A 96 -27.36 10.04 -14.44
CA LEU A 96 -28.32 11.15 -14.34
C LEU A 96 -28.83 11.58 -15.71
N GLN A 97 -27.95 11.64 -16.72
CA GLN A 97 -28.33 11.97 -18.10
C GLN A 97 -29.30 10.94 -18.71
N ARG A 98 -29.27 9.69 -18.23
CA ARG A 98 -30.15 8.60 -18.69
C ARG A 98 -31.44 8.49 -17.87
N SER A 99 -31.64 9.35 -16.87
CA SER A 99 -32.87 9.33 -16.07
C SER A 99 -34.10 9.48 -16.97
N GLY A 100 -35.08 8.59 -16.78
CA GLY A 100 -36.29 8.52 -17.61
C GLY A 100 -36.17 7.69 -18.90
N ASP A 101 -34.95 7.35 -19.35
CA ASP A 101 -34.76 6.47 -20.50
C ASP A 101 -34.95 5.00 -20.11
N THR A 102 -36.08 4.41 -20.50
CA THR A 102 -36.45 3.03 -20.13
C THR A 102 -35.57 1.96 -20.77
N ARG A 103 -34.72 2.32 -21.74
CA ARG A 103 -33.76 1.38 -22.37
C ARG A 103 -32.63 0.97 -21.44
N PHE A 104 -32.30 1.79 -20.44
CA PHE A 104 -31.26 1.48 -19.44
C PHE A 104 -31.89 0.99 -18.15
N PRO A 105 -31.39 -0.05 -17.46
CA PRO A 105 -31.91 -0.47 -16.15
C PRO A 105 -31.67 0.59 -15.07
N VAL A 106 -32.47 0.60 -14.00
CA VAL A 106 -32.22 1.47 -12.82
C VAL A 106 -30.95 1.00 -12.12
N CYS A 107 -30.07 1.93 -11.76
CA CYS A 107 -28.86 1.62 -11.00
C CYS A 107 -29.20 0.97 -9.65
N GLY A 108 -28.45 -0.06 -9.28
CA GLY A 108 -28.60 -0.79 -8.03
C GLY A 108 -27.28 -1.37 -7.53
N ALA A 109 -27.34 -2.15 -6.45
CA ALA A 109 -26.14 -2.70 -5.81
C ALA A 109 -25.31 -3.63 -6.72
N ALA A 110 -25.95 -4.19 -7.75
CA ALA A 110 -25.31 -5.05 -8.75
C ALA A 110 -24.79 -4.28 -9.98
N SER A 111 -25.00 -2.97 -10.06
CA SER A 111 -24.53 -2.15 -11.18
C SER A 111 -23.03 -1.87 -11.05
N ASP A 112 -22.33 -1.79 -12.18
CA ASP A 112 -20.99 -1.24 -12.23
C ASP A 112 -21.01 0.21 -11.71
N GLY A 113 -20.10 0.61 -10.83
CA GLY A 113 -20.05 1.96 -10.27
C GLY A 113 -20.12 1.99 -8.74
N GLY A 114 -21.08 2.72 -8.18
CA GLY A 114 -21.16 2.93 -6.73
C GLY A 114 -22.47 3.53 -6.24
N MET A 115 -22.54 3.77 -4.93
CA MET A 115 -23.63 4.48 -4.27
C MET A 115 -23.12 5.80 -3.71
N ASP A 116 -23.83 6.89 -4.01
CA ASP A 116 -23.59 8.15 -3.32
C ASP A 116 -24.14 8.04 -1.90
N ARG A 117 -23.25 8.13 -0.91
CA ARG A 117 -23.59 7.95 0.51
C ARG A 117 -24.41 9.10 1.09
N ARG A 118 -24.49 10.25 0.42
CA ARG A 118 -25.28 11.40 0.88
C ARG A 118 -26.74 11.27 0.44
N THR A 119 -26.95 10.89 -0.80
CA THR A 119 -28.29 10.75 -1.40
C THR A 119 -28.83 9.32 -1.35
N MET A 120 -27.98 8.34 -0.96
CA MET A 120 -28.28 6.90 -0.97
C MET A 120 -28.72 6.39 -2.35
N THR A 121 -28.25 7.05 -3.42
CA THR A 121 -28.59 6.71 -4.80
C THR A 121 -27.45 5.96 -5.49
N TRP A 122 -27.78 4.89 -6.20
CA TRP A 122 -26.82 4.14 -7.02
C TRP A 122 -26.56 4.88 -8.33
N PHE A 123 -25.33 4.77 -8.83
CA PHE A 123 -24.89 5.33 -10.11
C PHE A 123 -23.94 4.37 -10.83
N GLY A 124 -23.85 4.48 -12.16
CA GLY A 124 -23.06 3.55 -12.96
C GLY A 124 -22.99 3.87 -14.45
N PRO A 125 -22.07 3.23 -15.19
CA PRO A 125 -21.82 3.52 -16.58
C PRO A 125 -22.87 2.95 -17.54
N ASN A 126 -23.66 1.95 -17.12
CA ASN A 126 -24.62 1.22 -17.96
C ASN A 126 -26.04 1.18 -17.36
N CYS A 127 -26.36 2.14 -16.49
CA CYS A 127 -27.66 2.23 -15.83
C CYS A 127 -28.13 3.69 -15.76
N ARG A 128 -29.40 3.89 -15.43
CA ARG A 128 -30.01 5.20 -15.18
C ARG A 128 -30.19 5.44 -13.69
N ALA A 129 -30.04 6.68 -13.25
CA ALA A 129 -30.45 7.09 -11.92
C ALA A 129 -31.98 6.96 -11.80
N ARG A 130 -32.44 6.76 -10.56
CA ARG A 130 -33.88 6.70 -10.25
C ARG A 130 -34.51 8.07 -10.40
#